data_AF-A0A8K1CFC4-F1
#
_entry.id   AF-A0A8K1CFC4-F1
#
_cell.length_a   1.000
_cell.length_b   1.000
_cell.length_c   1.000
_cell.angle_alpha   90.00
_cell.angle_beta   90.00
_cell.angle_gamma   90.00
#
_symmetry.space_group_name_H-M   'P 1'
#
loop_
_entity.id
_entity.type
_entity.pdbx_description
1 polymer ?
#
loop_
_entity_poly.entity_id
_entity_poly.type
_entity_poly.pdbx_seq_one_letter_code
_entity_poly.pdbx_strand_id
1 'polypeptide(L)'
;MGKKITYESLGKKEDWRDQLQIHQLLDVLDTSNRWCEATVLGMSRWKVHVHYQSWPRKWDEWILRDSERLAPAWTHIPQWRANLQAGDTVQVGTYVDGFKKPVWRDATVKRFEKLKKALRVRLKVDASEFIWMHVDDEMLCRLGTHKLTALPKKKSNKRPATTEDKELLTPSAKKTRSQTSDVKEEEIPSLEEILELPSNDTGDADDAFPMLHDQLWRAKLTEGDLLEVLDALGAHWYEGRVVGTGGNDLVTVRYRGWPWRCDETLTRKSDRIAMPYKHQGEWRQFKPHDVVQVGFPMHPLSDTAAEWKEGVVVEVERLRKSKLCQRVKLRCGDRELWRDAQDKFLAKPGIPTYPSTYSPNDDEDATDLIEIVEHLPTTDTPSPTADEKVVEAQARTSLDEATFQSIANGLYGIIKREIPALLRLHFSGASSKSSSASI
;
A
#
# COMPACT_ATOMS: atom_id res chain seq x y z
N MET A 1 44.66 29.14 29.30
CA MET A 1 44.91 27.71 28.99
C MET A 1 43.55 27.02 28.84
N GLY A 2 43.08 26.85 27.61
CA GLY A 2 41.80 26.19 27.33
C GLY A 2 41.92 24.70 27.58
N LYS A 3 41.05 24.14 28.42
CA LYS A 3 40.97 22.69 28.63
C LYS A 3 40.53 22.05 27.32
N LYS A 4 41.45 21.33 26.69
CA LYS A 4 41.21 20.44 25.56
C LYS A 4 40.30 19.32 26.07
N ILE A 5 39.01 19.38 25.72
CA ILE A 5 38.09 18.27 25.99
C ILE A 5 38.52 17.16 25.02
N THR A 6 39.20 16.14 25.53
CA THR A 6 39.54 14.93 24.76
C THR A 6 38.30 14.06 24.63
N TYR A 7 38.03 13.60 23.40
CA TYR A 7 36.85 12.78 23.03
C TYR A 7 36.75 11.43 23.77
N GLU A 8 37.77 11.04 24.52
CA GLU A 8 37.85 9.77 25.24
C GLU A 8 36.97 9.73 26.51
N SER A 9 36.51 10.88 27.03
CA SER A 9 35.57 10.91 28.16
C SER A 9 34.08 10.80 27.75
N LEU A 10 33.79 10.58 26.46
CA LEU A 10 32.43 10.35 25.92
C LEU A 10 32.08 8.84 25.77
N GLY A 11 32.99 7.94 26.20
CA GLY A 11 32.94 6.49 25.98
C GLY A 11 31.83 5.69 26.70
N LYS A 12 30.76 6.34 27.15
CA LYS A 12 29.50 5.70 27.55
C LYS A 12 28.28 6.50 27.06
N LYS A 13 28.37 7.21 25.92
CA LYS A 13 27.17 7.67 25.20
C LYS A 13 26.45 6.44 24.63
N GLU A 14 25.69 5.80 25.51
CA GLU A 14 24.51 4.97 25.25
C GLU A 14 24.45 4.28 23.87
N ASP A 15 25.12 3.12 23.80
CA ASP A 15 25.20 2.16 22.69
C ASP A 15 23.83 1.89 22.02
N TRP A 16 22.72 1.99 22.77
CA TRP A 16 21.38 1.75 22.24
C TRP A 16 20.97 2.69 21.10
N ARG A 17 21.50 3.91 21.06
CA ARG A 17 21.15 4.89 20.01
C ARG A 17 21.64 4.45 18.64
N ASP A 18 22.77 3.75 18.55
CA ASP A 18 23.29 3.22 17.29
C ASP A 18 22.54 1.96 16.85
N GLN A 19 21.91 1.26 17.80
CA GLN A 19 21.12 0.06 17.59
C GLN A 19 19.65 0.32 17.27
N LEU A 20 19.23 1.60 17.19
CA LEU A 20 17.87 1.97 16.82
C LEU A 20 17.44 1.30 15.50
N GLN A 21 16.18 0.90 15.42
CA GLN A 21 15.58 0.32 14.21
C GLN A 21 14.35 1.10 13.76
N ILE A 22 14.09 1.10 12.45
CA ILE A 22 12.81 1.62 11.92
C ILE A 22 11.68 0.78 12.53
N HIS A 23 10.59 1.46 12.91
CA HIS A 23 9.44 0.95 13.65
C HIS A 23 9.67 0.64 15.13
N GLN A 24 10.86 0.88 15.67
CA GLN A 24 11.08 0.77 17.11
C GLN A 24 10.35 1.90 17.87
N LEU A 25 9.78 1.56 19.02
CA LEU A 25 9.22 2.53 19.96
C LEU A 25 10.32 3.20 20.77
N LEU A 26 10.11 4.47 21.10
CA LEU A 26 10.98 5.24 22.00
C LEU A 26 10.18 6.35 22.71
N ASP A 27 10.80 6.94 23.74
CA ASP A 27 10.28 8.15 24.38
C ASP A 27 11.01 9.36 23.79
N VAL A 28 10.24 10.38 23.36
CA VAL A 28 10.79 11.59 22.74
C VAL A 28 10.29 12.83 23.47
N LEU A 29 11.22 13.71 23.84
CA LEU A 29 10.92 15.02 24.40
C LEU A 29 10.52 15.99 23.29
N ASP A 30 9.27 16.43 23.30
CA ASP A 30 8.73 17.38 22.32
C ASP A 30 9.29 18.81 22.49
N THR A 31 8.97 19.72 21.57
CA THR A 31 9.40 21.13 21.65
C THR A 31 8.71 21.93 22.77
N SER A 32 7.70 21.35 23.42
CA SER A 32 7.02 21.91 24.58
C SER A 32 7.54 21.33 25.90
N ASN A 33 8.68 20.62 25.86
CA ASN A 33 9.34 20.00 27.00
C ASN A 33 8.48 18.93 27.69
N ARG A 34 7.72 18.14 26.91
CA ARG A 34 6.93 16.99 27.39
C ARG A 34 7.38 15.71 26.70
N TRP A 35 7.51 14.63 27.48
CA TRP A 35 7.82 13.31 26.96
C TRP A 35 6.58 12.69 26.29
N CYS A 36 6.75 12.30 25.04
CA CYS A 36 5.73 11.68 24.20
C CYS A 36 6.21 10.31 23.69
N GLU A 37 5.29 9.36 23.52
CA GLU A 37 5.61 8.08 22.89
C GLU A 37 5.82 8.34 21.40
N ALA A 38 6.84 7.73 20.82
CA ALA A 38 7.13 7.89 19.41
C ALA A 38 7.61 6.59 18.77
N THR A 39 7.51 6.54 17.45
CA THR A 39 7.98 5.43 16.63
C THR A 39 9.02 5.96 15.64
N VAL A 40 10.13 5.23 15.47
CA VAL A 40 11.10 5.56 14.41
C VAL A 40 10.47 5.31 13.04
N LEU A 41 10.34 6.33 12.21
CA LEU A 41 9.87 6.19 10.82
C LEU A 41 11.00 6.04 9.81
N GLY A 42 12.19 6.53 10.15
CA GLY A 42 13.31 6.58 9.22
C GLY A 42 14.59 6.96 9.93
N MET A 43 15.72 6.67 9.29
CA MET A 43 17.02 6.84 9.91
C MET A 43 18.03 7.37 8.89
N SER A 44 18.93 8.21 9.38
CA SER A 44 20.14 8.65 8.70
C SER A 44 21.34 8.34 9.60
N ARG A 45 22.56 8.62 9.13
CA ARG A 45 23.77 8.38 9.90
C ARG A 45 23.77 9.15 11.24
N TRP A 46 23.32 10.40 11.23
CA TRP A 46 23.35 11.29 12.41
C TRP A 46 21.96 11.75 12.88
N LYS A 47 20.87 11.35 12.21
CA LYS A 47 19.50 11.74 12.58
C LYS A 47 18.54 10.57 12.57
N VAL A 48 17.50 10.68 13.37
CA VAL A 48 16.36 9.75 13.45
C VAL A 48 15.09 10.53 13.14
N HIS A 49 14.29 10.01 12.21
CA HIS A 49 12.97 10.56 11.90
C HIS A 49 11.95 9.90 12.81
N VAL A 50 11.29 10.67 13.65
CA VAL A 50 10.37 10.17 14.67
C VAL A 50 8.94 10.62 14.37
N HIS A 51 7.99 9.73 14.63
CA HIS A 51 6.57 10.02 14.62
C HIS A 51 6.03 9.98 16.04
N TYR A 52 5.43 11.07 16.49
CA TYR A 52 4.79 11.15 17.81
C TYR A 52 3.44 10.43 17.78
N GLN A 53 3.31 9.38 18.58
CA GLN A 53 2.08 8.61 18.71
C GLN A 53 0.90 9.52 19.07
N SER A 54 -0.22 9.34 18.38
CA SER A 54 -1.44 10.14 18.53
C SER A 54 -1.36 11.59 18.04
N TRP A 55 -0.25 12.00 17.44
CA TRP A 55 -0.14 13.32 16.81
C TRP A 55 -0.17 13.19 15.28
N PRO A 56 -0.77 14.16 14.57
CA PRO A 56 -0.72 14.17 13.12
C PRO A 56 0.73 14.27 12.58
N ARG A 57 1.00 13.58 11.47
CA ARG A 57 2.34 13.50 10.83
C ARG A 57 3.07 14.81 10.56
N LYS A 58 2.36 15.94 10.51
CA LYS A 58 2.99 17.26 10.40
C LYS A 58 3.89 17.62 11.59
N TRP A 59 3.77 16.89 12.70
CA TRP A 59 4.61 17.01 13.88
C TRP A 59 5.79 16.05 13.87
N ASP A 60 5.89 15.17 12.86
CA ASP A 60 7.05 14.31 12.67
C ASP A 60 8.29 15.18 12.47
N GLU A 61 9.42 14.78 13.04
CA GLU A 61 10.65 15.57 12.94
C GLU A 61 11.89 14.68 12.88
N TRP A 62 12.97 15.28 12.37
CA TRP A 62 14.29 14.67 12.37
C TRP A 62 15.10 15.18 13.56
N ILE A 63 15.39 14.29 14.52
CA ILE A 63 16.17 14.59 15.73
C ILE A 63 17.59 14.05 15.55
N LEU A 64 18.60 14.77 16.04
CA LEU A 64 19.96 14.25 16.09
C LEU A 64 20.01 12.97 16.92
N ARG A 65 20.71 11.95 16.41
CA ARG A 65 20.77 10.63 17.07
C ARG A 65 21.31 10.75 18.49
N ASP A 66 22.27 11.63 18.74
CA ASP A 66 22.88 11.86 20.05
C ASP A 66 22.14 12.90 20.92
N SER A 67 20.94 13.31 20.52
CA SER A 67 20.13 14.26 21.28
C SER A 67 19.62 13.64 22.58
N GLU A 68 19.68 14.41 23.66
CA GLU A 68 19.08 14.07 24.96
C GLU A 68 17.54 14.03 24.90
N ARG A 69 16.94 14.49 23.81
CA ARG A 69 15.49 14.38 23.56
C ARG A 69 15.04 12.95 23.26
N LEU A 70 15.96 12.03 22.97
CA LEU A 70 15.66 10.63 22.69
C LEU A 70 16.00 9.80 23.94
N ALA A 71 15.05 8.98 24.39
CA ALA A 71 15.24 8.00 25.45
C ALA A 71 14.69 6.64 25.03
N PRO A 72 15.21 5.52 25.60
CA PRO A 72 14.61 4.21 25.36
C PRO A 72 13.11 4.20 25.70
N ALA A 73 12.34 3.40 24.98
CA ALA A 73 10.91 3.25 25.25
C ALA A 73 10.65 2.97 26.72
N TRP A 74 9.63 3.62 27.25
CA TRP A 74 9.13 3.42 28.60
C TRP A 74 10.02 3.90 29.75
N THR A 75 11.00 4.76 29.47
CA THR A 75 11.88 5.35 30.49
C THR A 75 11.22 6.54 31.18
N HIS A 76 10.51 7.37 30.41
CA HIS A 76 9.81 8.56 30.88
C HIS A 76 8.29 8.41 30.82
N ILE A 77 7.80 7.47 30.01
CA ILE A 77 6.39 7.22 29.81
C ILE A 77 6.07 5.81 30.28
N PRO A 78 5.18 5.60 31.28
CA PRO A 78 4.78 4.25 31.64
C PRO A 78 4.21 3.52 30.42
N GLN A 79 4.42 2.20 30.35
CA GLN A 79 3.84 1.31 29.34
C GLN A 79 2.31 1.15 29.56
N TRP A 80 1.60 2.27 29.51
CA TRP A 80 0.21 2.39 29.93
C TRP A 80 -0.71 1.54 29.07
N ARG A 81 -0.41 1.36 27.77
CA ARG A 81 -1.17 0.47 26.87
C ARG A 81 -1.18 -0.98 27.32
N ALA A 82 -0.04 -1.49 27.81
CA ALA A 82 0.05 -2.86 28.33
C ALA A 82 -0.68 -3.03 29.67
N ASN A 83 -0.80 -1.93 30.42
CA ASN A 83 -1.42 -1.89 31.74
C ASN A 83 -2.88 -1.39 31.72
N LEU A 84 -3.49 -1.20 30.54
CA LEU A 84 -4.88 -0.75 30.43
C LEU A 84 -5.82 -1.79 31.04
N GLN A 85 -6.79 -1.32 31.82
CA GLN A 85 -7.80 -2.15 32.48
C GLN A 85 -9.22 -1.65 32.17
N ALA A 86 -10.21 -2.53 32.39
CA ALA A 86 -11.61 -2.13 32.29
C ALA A 86 -11.93 -1.12 33.40
N GLY A 87 -12.56 0.00 33.03
CA GLY A 87 -12.80 1.14 33.90
C GLY A 87 -11.84 2.31 33.69
N ASP A 88 -10.67 2.08 33.07
CA ASP A 88 -9.72 3.15 32.79
C ASP A 88 -10.30 4.21 31.86
N THR A 89 -9.83 5.44 32.03
CA THR A 89 -10.20 6.59 31.19
C THR A 89 -9.07 6.93 30.23
N VAL A 90 -9.42 7.09 28.96
CA VAL A 90 -8.51 7.34 27.84
C VAL A 90 -9.09 8.44 26.96
N GLN A 91 -8.30 8.93 26.03
CA GLN A 91 -8.77 9.81 24.96
C GLN A 91 -8.76 9.07 23.63
N VAL A 92 -9.83 9.24 22.86
CA VAL A 92 -10.00 8.66 21.54
C VAL A 92 -10.29 9.75 20.53
N GLY A 93 -9.62 9.69 19.39
CA GLY A 93 -9.90 10.56 18.26
C GLY A 93 -10.74 9.85 17.21
N THR A 94 -11.77 10.52 16.72
CA THR A 94 -12.65 10.01 15.66
C THR A 94 -12.78 11.02 14.53
N TYR A 95 -12.73 10.57 13.28
CA TYR A 95 -13.07 11.42 12.14
C TYR A 95 -14.59 11.52 12.04
N VAL A 96 -15.10 12.75 12.14
CA VAL A 96 -16.54 13.05 12.05
C VAL A 96 -16.76 13.83 10.77
N ASP A 97 -17.80 13.47 10.01
CA ASP A 97 -18.16 14.17 8.79
C ASP A 97 -18.29 15.68 9.01
N GLY A 98 -17.69 16.46 8.11
CA GLY A 98 -17.61 17.92 8.21
C GLY A 98 -16.42 18.44 9.02
N PHE A 99 -15.65 17.60 9.70
CA PHE A 99 -14.42 17.99 10.40
C PHE A 99 -13.18 17.57 9.62
N LYS A 100 -12.33 18.54 9.26
CA LYS A 100 -11.03 18.28 8.59
C LYS A 100 -10.01 17.61 9.51
N LYS A 101 -10.25 17.58 10.82
CA LYS A 101 -9.33 17.08 11.84
C LYS A 101 -10.09 16.09 12.74
N PRO A 102 -9.40 15.12 13.34
CA PRO A 102 -10.04 14.22 14.28
C PRO A 102 -10.60 14.98 15.49
N VAL A 103 -11.78 14.56 15.91
CA VAL A 103 -12.47 15.04 17.11
C VAL A 103 -12.03 14.15 18.26
N TRP A 104 -11.34 14.74 19.24
CA TRP A 104 -10.88 14.02 20.43
C TRP A 104 -11.91 14.09 21.55
N ARG A 105 -12.25 12.93 22.10
CA ARG A 105 -13.21 12.73 23.20
C ARG A 105 -12.62 11.83 24.28
N ASP A 106 -13.04 12.03 25.52
CA ASP A 106 -12.72 11.08 26.59
C ASP A 106 -13.57 9.81 26.38
N ALA A 107 -13.02 8.67 26.75
CA ALA A 107 -13.71 7.38 26.70
C ALA A 107 -13.31 6.52 27.89
N THR A 108 -14.21 5.59 28.25
CA THR A 108 -13.94 4.60 29.29
C THR A 108 -13.73 3.23 28.67
N VAL A 109 -12.65 2.55 29.04
CA VAL A 109 -12.39 1.17 28.65
C VAL A 109 -13.43 0.26 29.28
N LYS A 110 -14.10 -0.56 28.46
CA LYS A 110 -15.15 -1.47 28.95
C LYS A 110 -14.75 -2.92 28.91
N ARG A 111 -14.08 -3.35 27.86
CA ARG A 111 -13.69 -4.75 27.70
C ARG A 111 -12.54 -4.85 26.71
N PHE A 112 -11.76 -5.92 26.86
CA PHE A 112 -10.75 -6.33 25.89
C PHE A 112 -11.23 -7.55 25.11
N GLU A 113 -10.80 -7.61 23.86
CA GLU A 113 -10.96 -8.77 23.00
C GLU A 113 -9.59 -9.17 22.48
N LYS A 114 -9.15 -10.37 22.88
CA LYS A 114 -7.91 -10.95 22.39
C LYS A 114 -8.20 -11.65 21.07
N LEU A 115 -7.62 -11.15 20.00
CA LEU A 115 -7.59 -11.78 18.69
C LEU A 115 -6.28 -12.59 18.56
N LYS A 116 -6.20 -13.46 17.55
CA LYS A 116 -5.06 -14.37 17.32
C LYS A 116 -3.68 -13.67 17.36
N LYS A 117 -3.60 -12.41 16.95
CA LYS A 117 -2.35 -11.63 16.84
C LYS A 117 -2.48 -10.17 17.31
N ALA A 118 -3.58 -9.81 17.98
CA ALA A 118 -3.89 -8.42 18.29
C ALA A 118 -4.76 -8.32 19.54
N LEU A 119 -4.66 -7.20 20.24
CA LEU A 119 -5.54 -6.85 21.36
C LEU A 119 -6.40 -5.66 20.96
N ARG A 120 -7.72 -5.84 20.98
CA ARG A 120 -8.67 -4.75 20.77
C ARG A 120 -9.32 -4.36 22.08
N VAL A 121 -9.65 -3.08 22.19
CA VAL A 121 -10.33 -2.50 23.33
C VAL A 121 -11.67 -1.92 22.89
N ARG A 122 -12.73 -2.24 23.65
CA ARG A 122 -14.04 -1.61 23.52
C ARG A 122 -14.08 -0.38 24.40
N LEU A 123 -14.26 0.77 23.78
CA LEU A 123 -14.30 2.07 24.41
C LEU A 123 -15.74 2.57 24.43
N LYS A 124 -16.21 3.06 25.59
CA LYS A 124 -17.47 3.82 25.70
C LYS A 124 -17.14 5.30 25.61
N VAL A 125 -17.52 5.95 24.51
CA VAL A 125 -17.20 7.36 24.25
C VAL A 125 -18.31 8.28 24.79
N ASP A 126 -19.55 7.91 24.53
CA ASP A 126 -20.74 8.63 25.00
C ASP A 126 -21.75 7.65 25.61
N ALA A 127 -22.92 8.14 26.03
CA ALA A 127 -23.96 7.30 26.64
C ALA A 127 -24.38 6.11 25.75
N SER A 128 -24.41 6.31 24.43
CA SER A 128 -24.85 5.32 23.44
C SER A 128 -23.76 4.87 22.46
N GLU A 129 -22.57 5.48 22.49
CA GLU A 129 -21.53 5.23 21.47
C GLU A 129 -20.43 4.35 22.04
N PHE A 130 -20.18 3.23 21.37
CA PHE A 130 -19.07 2.33 21.63
C PHE A 130 -18.23 2.15 20.38
N ILE A 131 -16.91 2.13 20.56
CA ILE A 131 -15.96 1.96 19.45
C ILE A 131 -15.00 0.83 19.83
N TRP A 132 -14.68 -0.01 18.85
CA TRP A 132 -13.61 -0.99 18.96
C TRP A 132 -12.35 -0.45 18.29
N MET A 133 -11.23 -0.51 18.99
CA MET A 133 -9.95 -0.03 18.49
C MET A 133 -8.82 -0.98 18.87
N HIS A 134 -7.72 -0.95 18.12
CA HIS A 134 -6.51 -1.64 18.54
C HIS A 134 -5.90 -0.94 19.77
N VAL A 135 -5.27 -1.68 20.68
CA VAL A 135 -4.65 -1.06 21.86
C VAL A 135 -3.50 -0.12 21.48
N ASP A 136 -2.82 -0.44 20.37
CA ASP A 136 -1.72 0.36 19.78
C ASP A 136 -2.20 1.32 18.68
N ASP A 137 -3.51 1.61 18.59
CA ASP A 137 -4.04 2.54 17.60
C ASP A 137 -3.53 3.97 17.86
N GLU A 138 -3.08 4.67 16.81
CA GLU A 138 -2.63 6.06 16.90
C GLU A 138 -3.75 6.98 17.41
N MET A 139 -5.01 6.64 17.13
CA MET A 139 -6.17 7.41 17.56
C MET A 139 -6.57 7.14 19.03
N LEU A 140 -5.78 6.36 19.79
CA LEU A 140 -5.95 6.08 21.21
C LEU A 140 -4.75 6.61 22.02
N CYS A 141 -5.03 7.51 22.97
CA CYS A 141 -4.01 8.14 23.80
C CYS A 141 -4.41 8.25 25.28
N ARG A 142 -3.45 8.61 26.13
CA ARG A 142 -3.70 8.90 27.54
C ARG A 142 -4.64 10.10 27.70
N LEU A 143 -5.40 10.09 28.79
CA LEU A 143 -6.22 11.22 29.20
C LEU A 143 -5.40 12.51 29.28
N GLY A 144 -5.93 13.61 28.72
CA GLY A 144 -5.27 14.92 28.74
C GLY A 144 -4.20 15.15 27.66
N THR A 145 -4.00 14.21 26.74
CA THR A 145 -3.05 14.39 25.62
C THR A 145 -3.54 15.48 24.65
N HIS A 146 -4.83 15.46 24.31
CA HIS A 146 -5.45 16.43 23.41
C HIS A 146 -6.49 17.31 24.12
N LYS A 147 -6.69 18.52 23.57
CA LYS A 147 -7.81 19.37 23.96
C LYS A 147 -9.10 18.75 23.42
N LEU A 148 -10.08 18.55 24.32
CA LEU A 148 -11.39 18.05 23.96
C LEU A 148 -12.04 18.95 22.92
N THR A 149 -12.61 18.32 21.90
CA THR A 149 -13.30 19.04 20.82
C THR A 149 -14.78 19.14 21.16
N ALA A 150 -15.28 20.36 21.31
CA ALA A 150 -16.70 20.58 21.51
C ALA A 150 -17.47 20.22 20.24
N LEU A 151 -18.27 19.15 20.28
CA LEU A 151 -19.15 18.81 19.18
C LEU A 151 -20.29 19.85 19.07
N PRO A 152 -20.66 20.27 17.85
CA PRO A 152 -21.85 21.08 17.66
C PRO A 152 -23.04 20.26 18.13
N LYS A 153 -23.83 20.80 19.06
CA LYS A 153 -25.05 20.18 19.54
C LYS A 153 -25.89 19.82 18.32
N LYS A 154 -26.10 18.53 18.04
CA LYS A 154 -27.08 18.09 17.04
C LYS A 154 -28.37 18.82 17.38
N LYS A 155 -28.85 19.70 16.49
CA LYS A 155 -30.19 20.26 16.60
C LYS A 155 -31.11 19.05 16.56
N SER A 156 -31.58 18.62 17.72
CA SER A 156 -32.65 17.63 17.78
C SER A 156 -33.78 18.25 16.98
N ASN A 157 -34.13 17.65 15.84
CA ASN A 157 -35.37 17.98 15.15
C ASN A 157 -36.49 17.65 16.14
N LYS A 158 -36.91 18.65 16.92
CA LYS A 158 -38.15 18.61 17.68
C LYS A 158 -39.23 18.45 16.63
N ARG A 159 -39.74 17.22 16.47
CA ARG A 159 -41.11 17.05 15.97
C ARG A 159 -42.00 17.93 16.83
N PRO A 160 -42.90 18.75 16.25
CA PRO A 160 -43.86 19.49 17.05
C PRO A 160 -44.67 18.48 17.86
N ALA A 161 -44.59 18.60 19.18
CA ALA A 161 -45.45 17.86 20.08
C ALA A 161 -46.89 18.28 19.78
N THR A 162 -47.73 17.30 19.47
CA THR A 162 -49.18 17.47 19.46
C THR A 162 -49.62 17.97 20.82
N THR A 163 -50.43 19.01 20.79
CA THR A 163 -51.03 19.68 21.92
C THR A 163 -51.98 18.74 22.64
N GLU A 164 -51.53 18.08 23.68
CA GLU A 164 -52.34 17.61 24.81
C GLU A 164 -51.37 17.25 25.94
N ASP A 165 -51.76 17.55 27.17
CA ASP A 165 -51.00 17.42 28.42
C ASP A 165 -50.07 18.60 28.78
N LYS A 166 -50.70 19.78 28.93
CA LYS A 166 -50.32 20.73 29.97
C LYS A 166 -51.35 20.64 31.09
N GLU A 167 -51.02 19.99 32.20
CA GLU A 167 -51.49 20.48 33.50
C GLU A 167 -50.64 19.97 34.66
N LEU A 168 -50.46 20.88 35.63
CA LEU A 168 -49.96 20.70 37.00
C LEU A 168 -48.45 20.96 37.29
N LEU A 169 -48.23 22.27 37.50
CA LEU A 169 -47.68 22.89 38.72
C LEU A 169 -46.17 22.82 39.03
N THR A 170 -45.76 23.95 39.61
CA THR A 170 -44.42 24.51 39.82
C THR A 170 -43.94 24.27 41.28
N PRO A 171 -42.97 25.04 41.83
CA PRO A 171 -41.58 24.64 41.97
C PRO A 171 -41.11 24.58 43.44
N SER A 172 -39.84 24.21 43.67
CA SER A 172 -38.89 24.89 44.58
C SER A 172 -37.93 23.94 45.35
N ALA A 173 -36.64 24.22 45.15
CA ALA A 173 -35.55 24.29 46.15
C ALA A 173 -35.05 23.06 46.95
N LYS A 174 -33.70 23.01 47.00
CA LYS A 174 -32.79 22.55 48.07
C LYS A 174 -32.45 21.04 48.19
N LYS A 175 -31.18 20.76 47.84
CA LYS A 175 -30.12 20.17 48.70
C LYS A 175 -30.54 19.03 49.66
N THR A 176 -30.09 17.80 49.41
CA THR A 176 -29.72 16.71 50.38
C THR A 176 -29.13 15.54 49.55
N ARG A 177 -27.84 15.20 49.64
CA ARG A 177 -27.18 14.14 50.46
C ARG A 177 -27.73 12.71 50.24
N SER A 178 -26.85 11.88 49.69
CA SER A 178 -26.68 10.42 49.83
C SER A 178 -27.88 9.48 49.61
N GLN A 179 -27.75 8.57 48.65
CA GLN A 179 -27.97 7.13 48.89
C GLN A 179 -27.38 6.28 47.77
N THR A 180 -26.52 5.36 48.20
CA THR A 180 -26.03 4.16 47.52
C THR A 180 -27.19 3.20 47.29
N SER A 181 -27.30 2.66 46.08
CA SER A 181 -28.16 1.52 45.78
C SER A 181 -27.30 0.38 45.25
N ASP A 182 -27.38 -0.73 45.98
CA ASP A 182 -26.80 -2.03 45.67
C ASP A 182 -27.17 -2.47 44.25
N VAL A 183 -26.15 -2.66 43.41
CA VAL A 183 -26.23 -3.45 42.19
C VAL A 183 -25.33 -4.65 42.41
N LYS A 184 -25.93 -5.84 42.33
CA LYS A 184 -25.24 -7.13 42.43
C LYS A 184 -24.08 -7.18 41.45
N GLU A 185 -22.87 -7.28 41.98
CA GLU A 185 -21.68 -7.68 41.23
C GLU A 185 -21.86 -9.13 40.80
N GLU A 186 -21.96 -9.37 39.50
CA GLU A 186 -21.66 -10.68 38.94
C GLU A 186 -20.13 -10.83 38.95
N GLU A 187 -19.64 -11.80 39.72
CA GLU A 187 -18.22 -12.15 39.81
C GLU A 187 -17.69 -12.54 38.43
N ILE A 188 -16.71 -11.78 37.94
CA ILE A 188 -15.95 -12.08 36.73
C ILE A 188 -14.74 -12.94 37.15
N PRO A 189 -14.42 -14.04 36.44
CA PRO A 189 -13.31 -14.92 36.82
C PRO A 189 -11.98 -14.17 36.84
N SER A 190 -11.11 -14.52 37.79
CA SER A 190 -9.78 -13.92 37.93
C SER A 190 -8.87 -14.27 36.74
N LEU A 191 -7.91 -13.39 36.45
CA LEU A 191 -7.01 -13.48 35.29
C LEU A 191 -6.15 -14.76 35.27
N GLU A 192 -5.98 -15.43 36.41
CA GLU A 192 -5.22 -16.68 36.55
C GLU A 192 -5.98 -17.89 35.99
N GLU A 193 -7.31 -17.85 35.96
CA GLU A 193 -8.17 -18.94 35.47
C GLU A 193 -8.28 -18.97 33.93
N ILE A 194 -7.84 -17.90 33.24
CA ILE A 194 -7.89 -17.75 31.77
C ILE A 194 -6.60 -18.28 31.10
N LEU A 195 -5.60 -18.71 31.88
CA LEU A 195 -4.27 -19.10 31.36
C LEU A 195 -4.08 -20.59 31.07
N GLU A 196 -5.10 -21.45 31.21
CA GLU A 196 -4.99 -22.86 30.80
C GLU A 196 -5.42 -23.06 29.33
N LEU A 197 -4.41 -23.22 28.46
CA LEU A 197 -4.55 -23.48 27.04
C LEU A 197 -4.92 -24.95 26.75
N PRO A 198 -5.91 -25.21 25.88
CA PRO A 198 -5.86 -26.36 25.00
C PRO A 198 -5.30 -25.93 23.63
N SER A 199 -4.19 -26.56 23.25
CA SER A 199 -3.58 -26.51 21.93
C SER A 199 -4.36 -27.36 20.93
N ASN A 200 -5.04 -26.72 19.98
CA ASN A 200 -5.26 -27.13 18.58
C ASN A 200 -6.47 -26.37 18.04
N ASP A 201 -6.30 -25.60 16.96
CA ASP A 201 -6.79 -25.97 15.63
C ASP A 201 -6.61 -24.79 14.66
N THR A 202 -6.15 -25.12 13.47
CA THR A 202 -5.88 -24.21 12.35
C THR A 202 -7.17 -23.88 11.62
N GLY A 203 -7.56 -22.61 11.59
CA GLY A 203 -8.70 -22.19 10.77
C GLY A 203 -8.88 -20.69 10.74
N ASP A 204 -8.54 -20.10 9.58
CA ASP A 204 -9.00 -18.84 9.00
C ASP A 204 -8.68 -17.53 9.75
N ALA A 205 -7.84 -16.71 9.12
CA ALA A 205 -7.28 -15.48 9.64
C ALA A 205 -7.00 -14.51 8.50
N ASP A 206 -8.00 -13.80 7.98
CA ASP A 206 -7.78 -12.80 6.91
C ASP A 206 -8.38 -11.40 7.14
N ASP A 207 -9.30 -11.17 8.08
CA ASP A 207 -10.11 -9.94 8.01
C ASP A 207 -9.70 -8.75 8.92
N ALA A 208 -8.58 -8.83 9.66
CA ALA A 208 -8.24 -7.80 10.67
C ALA A 208 -6.90 -7.06 10.48
N PHE A 209 -6.09 -7.42 9.47
CA PHE A 209 -4.78 -6.81 9.18
C PHE A 209 -4.64 -5.93 7.90
N PRO A 210 -5.69 -5.33 7.27
CA PRO A 210 -5.51 -4.77 5.93
C PRO A 210 -4.58 -3.54 5.86
N MET A 211 -4.63 -2.62 6.83
CA MET A 211 -3.94 -1.32 6.70
C MET A 211 -2.42 -1.39 6.85
N LEU A 212 -1.90 -2.15 7.81
CA LEU A 212 -0.45 -2.29 7.99
C LEU A 212 0.17 -3.16 6.88
N HIS A 213 -0.57 -4.16 6.41
CA HIS A 213 -0.16 -5.00 5.29
C HIS A 213 -0.06 -4.17 4.00
N ASP A 214 -1.03 -3.31 3.74
CA ASP A 214 -1.07 -2.44 2.57
C ASP A 214 0.13 -1.47 2.55
N GLN A 215 0.45 -0.84 3.69
CA GLN A 215 1.61 0.06 3.79
C GLN A 215 2.95 -0.67 3.58
N LEU A 216 3.12 -1.85 4.18
CA LEU A 216 4.34 -2.65 4.01
C LEU A 216 4.49 -3.18 2.58
N TRP A 217 3.39 -3.53 1.92
CA TRP A 217 3.39 -3.93 0.51
C TRP A 217 3.78 -2.75 -0.39
N ARG A 218 3.17 -1.57 -0.21
CA ARG A 218 3.49 -0.37 -1.00
C ARG A 218 4.96 0.07 -0.83
N ALA A 219 5.51 -0.07 0.37
CA ALA A 219 6.93 0.21 0.63
C ALA A 219 7.88 -0.73 -0.14
N LYS A 220 7.42 -1.91 -0.53
CA LYS A 220 8.21 -2.93 -1.24
C LYS A 220 8.04 -2.92 -2.76
N LEU A 221 7.16 -2.07 -3.33
CA LEU A 221 6.98 -2.00 -4.78
C LEU A 221 8.31 -1.73 -5.51
N THR A 222 8.60 -2.53 -6.52
CA THR A 222 9.78 -2.45 -7.38
C THR A 222 9.37 -2.45 -8.84
N GLU A 223 10.27 -2.06 -9.73
CA GLU A 223 10.01 -2.09 -11.17
C GLU A 223 9.59 -3.49 -11.63
N GLY A 224 8.50 -3.57 -12.39
CA GLY A 224 7.89 -4.82 -12.85
C GLY A 224 6.70 -5.28 -12.02
N ASP A 225 6.56 -4.83 -10.76
CA ASP A 225 5.45 -5.20 -9.89
C ASP A 225 4.11 -4.72 -10.46
N LEU A 226 3.07 -5.53 -10.26
CA LEU A 226 1.70 -5.19 -10.61
C LEU A 226 1.01 -4.48 -9.43
N LEU A 227 0.08 -3.61 -9.75
CA LEU A 227 -0.81 -2.94 -8.80
C LEU A 227 -2.11 -2.51 -9.48
N GLU A 228 -3.06 -2.01 -8.69
CA GLU A 228 -4.19 -1.24 -9.21
C GLU A 228 -3.96 0.25 -8.96
N VAL A 229 -4.29 1.07 -9.95
CA VAL A 229 -4.20 2.53 -9.87
C VAL A 229 -5.55 3.17 -10.16
N LEU A 230 -6.03 4.00 -9.24
CA LEU A 230 -7.19 4.85 -9.46
C LEU A 230 -6.77 6.01 -10.37
N ASP A 231 -7.51 6.26 -11.46
CA ASP A 231 -7.22 7.37 -12.37
C ASP A 231 -7.23 8.74 -11.68
N ALA A 232 -6.70 9.75 -12.39
CA ALA A 232 -6.60 11.11 -11.87
C ALA A 232 -7.96 11.75 -11.58
N LEU A 233 -9.03 11.22 -12.18
CA LEU A 233 -10.40 11.67 -11.95
C LEU A 233 -11.05 11.00 -10.73
N GLY A 234 -10.42 9.99 -10.15
CA GLY A 234 -10.97 9.22 -9.04
C GLY A 234 -12.15 8.32 -9.42
N ALA A 235 -12.35 8.07 -10.72
CA ALA A 235 -13.55 7.41 -11.24
C ALA A 235 -13.37 5.90 -11.40
N HIS A 236 -12.20 5.48 -11.89
CA HIS A 236 -11.97 4.09 -12.28
C HIS A 236 -10.61 3.57 -11.81
N TRP A 237 -10.60 2.35 -11.28
CA TRP A 237 -9.40 1.59 -10.96
C TRP A 237 -8.92 0.83 -12.20
N TYR A 238 -7.65 1.00 -12.55
CA TYR A 238 -6.99 0.37 -13.67
C TYR A 238 -5.87 -0.56 -13.20
N GLU A 239 -5.55 -1.56 -14.01
CA GLU A 239 -4.40 -2.41 -13.77
C GLU A 239 -3.14 -1.64 -14.19
N GLY A 240 -2.17 -1.54 -13.29
CA GLY A 240 -0.91 -0.82 -13.49
C GLY A 240 0.30 -1.72 -13.29
N ARG A 241 1.41 -1.37 -13.91
CA ARG A 241 2.75 -1.94 -13.66
C ARG A 241 3.70 -0.83 -13.25
N VAL A 242 4.49 -1.05 -12.20
CA VAL A 242 5.59 -0.14 -11.86
C VAL A 242 6.64 -0.19 -12.97
N VAL A 243 6.90 0.94 -13.62
CA VAL A 243 7.93 1.09 -14.68
C VAL A 243 9.12 1.93 -14.24
N GLY A 244 9.07 2.49 -13.04
CA GLY A 244 10.19 3.20 -12.45
C GLY A 244 9.94 3.52 -10.97
N THR A 245 11.02 3.77 -10.24
CA THR A 245 10.95 4.20 -8.84
C THR A 245 11.75 5.50 -8.67
N GLY A 246 11.05 6.59 -8.33
CA GLY A 246 11.66 7.91 -8.12
C GLY A 246 12.00 8.15 -6.66
N GLY A 247 13.21 7.76 -6.22
CA GLY A 247 13.59 7.86 -4.81
C GLY A 247 12.77 6.96 -3.88
N ASN A 248 12.74 7.25 -2.58
CA ASN A 248 12.22 6.32 -1.57
C ASN A 248 10.69 6.23 -1.50
N ASP A 249 9.95 7.25 -1.99
CA ASP A 249 8.50 7.33 -1.79
C ASP A 249 7.71 7.56 -3.10
N LEU A 250 8.35 7.54 -4.28
CA LEU A 250 7.64 7.64 -5.56
C LEU A 250 7.77 6.38 -6.39
N VAL A 251 6.69 6.07 -7.11
CA VAL A 251 6.61 5.01 -8.11
C VAL A 251 5.98 5.58 -9.38
N THR A 252 6.60 5.31 -10.53
CA THR A 252 6.01 5.62 -11.84
C THR A 252 5.30 4.37 -12.32
N VAL A 253 4.01 4.51 -12.61
CA VAL A 253 3.12 3.40 -12.95
C VAL A 253 2.62 3.58 -14.38
N ARG A 254 2.75 2.51 -15.17
CA ARG A 254 2.18 2.38 -16.50
C ARG A 254 0.85 1.64 -16.43
N TYR A 255 -0.21 2.28 -16.90
CA TYR A 255 -1.51 1.65 -17.06
C TYR A 255 -1.43 0.56 -18.15
N ARG A 256 -1.82 -0.68 -17.82
CA ARG A 256 -1.77 -1.79 -18.78
C ARG A 256 -2.71 -1.53 -19.96
N GLY A 257 -2.18 -1.66 -21.18
CA GLY A 257 -2.91 -1.40 -22.43
C GLY A 257 -2.93 0.06 -22.86
N TRP A 258 -2.33 0.97 -22.09
CA TRP A 258 -2.20 2.39 -22.39
C TRP A 258 -0.78 2.75 -22.85
N PRO A 259 -0.62 3.81 -23.66
CA PRO A 259 0.70 4.27 -24.10
C PRO A 259 1.50 4.88 -22.94
N TRP A 260 2.84 4.85 -23.05
CA TRP A 260 3.75 5.34 -22.00
C TRP A 260 3.57 6.81 -21.62
N ARG A 261 3.01 7.64 -22.50
CA ARG A 261 2.66 9.04 -22.20
C ARG A 261 1.57 9.19 -21.13
N CYS A 262 0.83 8.12 -20.87
CA CYS A 262 -0.15 8.04 -19.79
C CYS A 262 0.47 7.55 -18.47
N ASP A 263 1.77 7.25 -18.43
CA ASP A 263 2.44 6.84 -17.21
C ASP A 263 2.34 7.96 -16.16
N GLU A 264 2.05 7.59 -14.93
CA GLU A 264 1.85 8.54 -13.84
C GLU A 264 2.81 8.26 -12.69
N THR A 265 3.41 9.31 -12.13
CA THR A 265 4.25 9.18 -10.94
C THR A 265 3.45 9.49 -9.69
N LEU A 266 3.29 8.48 -8.85
CA LEU A 266 2.49 8.53 -7.63
C LEU A 266 3.38 8.32 -6.40
N THR A 267 2.94 8.86 -5.26
CA THR A 267 3.59 8.52 -4.00
C THR A 267 3.19 7.09 -3.59
N ARG A 268 4.09 6.33 -2.98
CA ARG A 268 3.77 4.98 -2.43
C ARG A 268 2.72 5.04 -1.34
N LYS A 269 2.45 6.22 -0.77
CA LYS A 269 1.36 6.44 0.20
C LYS A 269 0.05 6.84 -0.45
N SER A 270 0.02 7.09 -1.76
CA SER A 270 -1.19 7.48 -2.47
C SER A 270 -2.29 6.48 -2.25
N ASP A 271 -3.45 6.96 -1.83
CA ASP A 271 -4.70 6.20 -1.74
C ASP A 271 -5.17 5.70 -3.11
N ARG A 272 -4.62 6.26 -4.20
CA ARG A 272 -4.83 5.81 -5.58
C ARG A 272 -4.04 4.56 -5.96
N ILE A 273 -3.21 4.02 -5.08
CA ILE A 273 -2.50 2.75 -5.30
C ILE A 273 -3.16 1.66 -4.45
N ALA A 274 -3.41 0.50 -5.02
CA ALA A 274 -3.94 -0.65 -4.32
C ALA A 274 -3.23 -1.93 -4.74
N MET A 275 -3.25 -2.93 -3.86
CA MET A 275 -2.79 -4.27 -4.21
C MET A 275 -3.49 -4.79 -5.47
N PRO A 276 -2.80 -5.58 -6.31
CA PRO A 276 -3.42 -6.22 -7.46
C PRO A 276 -4.73 -6.90 -7.09
N TYR A 277 -5.74 -6.74 -7.94
CA TYR A 277 -7.03 -7.42 -7.84
C TYR A 277 -7.90 -7.02 -6.64
N LYS A 278 -7.53 -5.99 -5.87
CA LYS A 278 -8.31 -5.53 -4.71
C LYS A 278 -9.67 -4.95 -5.12
N HIS A 279 -9.75 -4.23 -6.23
CA HIS A 279 -10.95 -3.56 -6.73
C HIS A 279 -11.43 -4.18 -8.06
N GLN A 280 -10.54 -4.80 -8.83
CA GLN A 280 -10.88 -5.48 -10.08
C GLN A 280 -11.14 -6.99 -9.92
N GLY A 281 -10.98 -7.55 -8.71
CA GLY A 281 -11.09 -8.99 -8.43
C GLY A 281 -12.41 -9.64 -8.83
N GLU A 282 -13.48 -8.86 -9.00
CA GLU A 282 -14.76 -9.36 -9.53
C GLU A 282 -14.81 -9.40 -11.06
N TRP A 283 -14.20 -8.44 -11.76
CA TRP A 283 -14.37 -8.34 -13.21
C TRP A 283 -13.59 -9.40 -14.01
N ARG A 284 -12.50 -9.93 -13.44
CA ARG A 284 -11.74 -11.05 -14.04
C ARG A 284 -12.37 -12.43 -13.78
N GLN A 285 -13.57 -12.47 -13.16
CA GLN A 285 -14.35 -13.69 -12.98
C GLN A 285 -15.31 -13.89 -14.15
N PHE A 286 -14.74 -14.10 -15.34
CA PHE A 286 -15.52 -14.28 -16.56
C PHE A 286 -16.50 -15.45 -16.45
N LYS A 287 -17.70 -15.23 -16.98
CA LYS A 287 -18.73 -16.24 -17.24
C LYS A 287 -18.93 -16.35 -18.75
N PRO A 288 -19.33 -17.53 -19.25
CA PRO A 288 -19.81 -17.64 -20.61
C PRO A 288 -20.89 -16.58 -20.87
N HIS A 289 -20.81 -15.93 -22.02
CA HIS A 289 -21.61 -14.80 -22.50
C HIS A 289 -21.29 -13.43 -21.92
N ASP A 290 -20.30 -13.30 -21.03
CA ASP A 290 -19.81 -11.97 -20.65
C ASP A 290 -19.25 -11.25 -21.88
N VAL A 291 -19.62 -9.98 -22.03
CA VAL A 291 -19.05 -9.08 -23.03
C VAL A 291 -17.74 -8.51 -22.48
N VAL A 292 -16.73 -8.40 -23.33
CA VAL A 292 -15.41 -7.83 -23.00
C VAL A 292 -14.88 -7.01 -24.17
N GLN A 293 -13.91 -6.14 -23.92
CA GLN A 293 -13.12 -5.49 -24.96
C GLN A 293 -11.82 -6.27 -25.16
N VAL A 294 -11.52 -6.65 -26.40
CA VAL A 294 -10.37 -7.47 -26.81
C VAL A 294 -9.44 -6.64 -27.68
N GLY A 295 -8.23 -6.43 -27.20
CA GLY A 295 -7.15 -5.77 -27.91
C GLY A 295 -6.46 -6.72 -28.90
N PHE A 296 -6.24 -6.25 -30.12
CA PHE A 296 -5.46 -6.93 -31.14
C PHE A 296 -4.13 -6.18 -31.30
N PRO A 297 -3.01 -6.72 -30.81
CA PRO A 297 -1.71 -6.08 -31.00
C PRO A 297 -1.31 -6.11 -32.48
N MET A 298 -0.67 -5.03 -32.94
CA MET A 298 -0.14 -4.95 -34.31
C MET A 298 0.97 -5.99 -34.56
N HIS A 299 1.74 -6.32 -33.52
CA HIS A 299 2.83 -7.28 -33.55
C HIS A 299 2.84 -8.09 -32.23
N PRO A 300 3.25 -9.38 -32.22
CA PRO A 300 3.26 -10.22 -31.01
C PRO A 300 4.08 -9.65 -29.84
N LEU A 301 5.08 -8.81 -30.14
CA LEU A 301 5.94 -8.15 -29.15
C LEU A 301 5.45 -6.74 -28.76
N SER A 302 4.35 -6.26 -29.36
CA SER A 302 3.81 -4.94 -29.05
C SER A 302 3.21 -4.93 -27.64
N ASP A 303 3.45 -3.83 -26.92
CA ASP A 303 2.78 -3.54 -25.65
C ASP A 303 1.46 -2.78 -25.82
N THR A 304 1.19 -2.31 -27.05
CA THR A 304 -0.03 -1.58 -27.40
C THR A 304 -0.91 -2.41 -28.33
N ALA A 305 -2.22 -2.36 -28.09
CA ALA A 305 -3.20 -2.87 -29.04
C ALA A 305 -3.32 -1.87 -30.20
N ALA A 306 -3.33 -2.38 -31.42
CA ALA A 306 -3.63 -1.58 -32.60
C ALA A 306 -5.12 -1.27 -32.71
N GLU A 307 -5.96 -2.19 -32.21
CA GLU A 307 -7.41 -2.08 -32.27
C GLU A 307 -8.02 -2.78 -31.06
N TRP A 308 -9.08 -2.20 -30.50
CA TRP A 308 -9.93 -2.83 -29.49
C TRP A 308 -11.29 -3.16 -30.12
N LYS A 309 -11.78 -4.38 -29.90
CA LYS A 309 -13.11 -4.81 -30.37
C LYS A 309 -13.90 -5.45 -29.25
N GLU A 310 -15.21 -5.35 -29.36
CA GLU A 310 -16.09 -6.14 -28.50
C GLU A 310 -15.95 -7.63 -28.81
N GLY A 311 -15.81 -8.43 -27.76
CA GLY A 311 -15.79 -9.87 -27.81
C GLY A 311 -16.69 -10.48 -26.75
N VAL A 312 -17.15 -11.70 -26.99
CA VAL A 312 -18.00 -12.44 -26.06
C VAL A 312 -17.22 -13.64 -25.54
N VAL A 313 -17.22 -13.85 -24.23
CA VAL A 313 -16.65 -15.04 -23.60
C VAL A 313 -17.48 -16.26 -24.00
N VAL A 314 -16.91 -17.19 -24.74
CA VAL A 314 -17.58 -18.44 -25.16
C VAL A 314 -17.36 -19.53 -24.12
N GLU A 315 -16.14 -19.62 -23.60
CA GLU A 315 -15.72 -20.70 -22.72
C GLU A 315 -14.72 -20.18 -21.69
N VAL A 316 -14.76 -20.76 -20.49
CA VAL A 316 -13.93 -20.37 -19.35
C VAL A 316 -13.22 -21.60 -18.81
N GLU A 317 -11.90 -21.65 -18.94
CA GLU A 317 -11.06 -22.72 -18.43
C GLU A 317 -10.58 -22.39 -17.01
N ARG A 318 -11.01 -23.20 -16.03
CA ARG A 318 -10.60 -23.10 -14.63
C ARG A 318 -9.66 -24.25 -14.28
N LEU A 319 -8.57 -23.96 -13.57
CA LEU A 319 -7.73 -25.03 -13.03
C LEU A 319 -8.45 -25.78 -11.92
N ARG A 320 -8.33 -27.11 -11.90
CA ARG A 320 -8.93 -27.99 -10.89
C ARG A 320 -8.57 -27.65 -9.44
N LYS A 321 -7.51 -26.86 -9.20
CA LYS A 321 -7.00 -26.52 -7.86
C LYS A 321 -7.15 -25.03 -7.47
N SER A 322 -7.63 -24.17 -8.37
CA SER A 322 -7.77 -22.73 -8.10
C SER A 322 -9.15 -22.23 -8.49
N LYS A 323 -9.75 -21.36 -7.66
CA LYS A 323 -11.01 -20.67 -8.01
C LYS A 323 -10.81 -19.58 -9.08
N LEU A 324 -9.56 -19.25 -9.45
CA LEU A 324 -9.26 -18.23 -10.44
C LEU A 324 -9.37 -18.78 -11.87
N CYS A 325 -10.04 -18.00 -12.72
CA CYS A 325 -10.03 -18.22 -14.16
C CYS A 325 -8.60 -18.09 -14.69
N GLN A 326 -8.13 -19.07 -15.47
CA GLN A 326 -6.81 -18.98 -16.10
C GLN A 326 -6.91 -18.57 -17.56
N ARG A 327 -7.86 -19.13 -18.31
CA ARG A 327 -7.98 -18.83 -19.74
C ARG A 327 -9.44 -18.67 -20.14
N VAL A 328 -9.68 -17.72 -21.03
CA VAL A 328 -10.98 -17.46 -21.62
C VAL A 328 -10.90 -17.63 -23.13
N LYS A 329 -11.87 -18.36 -23.68
CA LYS A 329 -12.10 -18.42 -25.11
C LYS A 329 -13.04 -17.30 -25.48
N LEU A 330 -12.60 -16.43 -26.37
CA LEU A 330 -13.32 -15.22 -26.76
C LEU A 330 -13.71 -15.34 -28.22
N ARG A 331 -14.96 -14.96 -28.53
CA ARG A 331 -15.42 -14.78 -29.90
C ARG A 331 -15.51 -13.29 -30.20
N CYS A 332 -14.76 -12.85 -31.21
CA CYS A 332 -14.73 -11.47 -31.66
C CYS A 332 -14.94 -11.46 -33.18
N GLY A 333 -16.16 -11.11 -33.62
CA GLY A 333 -16.60 -11.36 -35.00
C GLY A 333 -16.54 -12.85 -35.34
N ASP A 334 -15.93 -13.19 -36.48
CA ASP A 334 -15.76 -14.57 -36.95
C ASP A 334 -14.55 -15.30 -36.34
N ARG A 335 -13.81 -14.65 -35.44
CA ARG A 335 -12.60 -15.22 -34.84
C ARG A 335 -12.86 -15.69 -33.42
N GLU A 336 -12.38 -16.89 -33.11
CA GLU A 336 -12.28 -17.39 -31.74
C GLU A 336 -10.81 -17.46 -31.33
N LEU A 337 -10.49 -16.94 -30.14
CA LEU A 337 -9.14 -16.99 -29.60
C LEU A 337 -9.13 -17.29 -28.11
N TRP A 338 -8.14 -18.05 -27.67
CA TRP A 338 -7.86 -18.26 -26.26
C TRP A 338 -6.93 -17.18 -25.74
N ARG A 339 -7.27 -16.58 -24.61
CA ARG A 339 -6.46 -15.59 -23.90
C ARG A 339 -6.31 -16.01 -22.45
N ASP A 340 -5.20 -15.63 -21.84
CA ASP A 340 -5.11 -15.67 -20.39
C ASP A 340 -6.16 -14.72 -19.81
N ALA A 341 -6.82 -15.09 -18.71
CA ALA A 341 -7.81 -14.22 -18.07
C ALA A 341 -7.19 -12.90 -17.62
N GLN A 342 -5.88 -12.91 -17.33
CA GLN A 342 -5.05 -11.75 -16.96
C GLN A 342 -4.32 -11.14 -18.17
N ASP A 343 -4.70 -11.49 -19.40
CA ASP A 343 -4.11 -10.92 -20.60
C ASP A 343 -4.36 -9.40 -20.63
N LYS A 344 -3.27 -8.64 -20.81
CA LYS A 344 -3.27 -7.17 -20.88
C LYS A 344 -4.12 -6.62 -22.02
N PHE A 345 -4.47 -7.45 -23.00
CA PHE A 345 -5.36 -7.13 -24.11
C PHE A 345 -6.83 -7.49 -23.83
N LEU A 346 -7.22 -7.62 -22.56
CA LEU A 346 -8.61 -7.78 -22.15
C LEU A 346 -9.01 -6.65 -21.20
N ALA A 347 -10.09 -5.94 -21.54
CA ALA A 347 -10.65 -4.82 -20.76
C ALA A 347 -12.17 -4.93 -20.57
N LYS A 348 -12.69 -4.25 -19.54
CA LYS A 348 -14.13 -4.24 -19.21
C LYS A 348 -14.92 -3.47 -20.26
N PRO A 349 -16.14 -3.92 -20.63
CA PRO A 349 -17.01 -3.15 -21.52
C PRO A 349 -17.27 -1.76 -20.96
N GLY A 350 -17.29 -0.75 -21.83
CA GLY A 350 -17.64 0.62 -21.46
C GLY A 350 -16.53 1.41 -20.77
N ILE A 351 -15.36 0.81 -20.49
CA ILE A 351 -14.17 1.60 -20.17
C ILE A 351 -13.71 2.27 -21.47
N PRO A 352 -13.45 3.59 -21.49
CA PRO A 352 -12.88 4.26 -22.65
C PRO A 352 -11.56 3.58 -23.00
N THR A 353 -11.56 2.79 -24.06
CA THR A 353 -10.31 2.32 -24.67
C THR A 353 -9.83 3.44 -25.58
N TYR A 354 -8.51 3.59 -25.71
CA TYR A 354 -7.91 4.71 -26.43
C TYR A 354 -8.56 4.84 -27.83
N PRO A 355 -9.08 6.03 -28.22
CA PRO A 355 -9.70 6.20 -29.52
C PRO A 355 -8.66 5.89 -30.62
N SER A 356 -8.99 5.03 -31.58
CA SER A 356 -8.10 4.65 -32.68
C SER A 356 -7.76 5.80 -33.65
N THR A 357 -8.29 7.00 -33.39
CA THR A 357 -8.17 8.17 -34.27
C THR A 357 -7.05 9.14 -33.88
N TYR A 358 -6.25 8.87 -32.84
CA TYR A 358 -5.11 9.74 -32.53
C TYR A 358 -3.97 9.45 -33.52
N SER A 359 -3.85 10.31 -34.53
CA SER A 359 -2.78 10.27 -35.51
C SER A 359 -1.48 10.78 -34.86
N PRO A 360 -0.34 10.08 -35.00
CA PRO A 360 0.95 10.55 -34.48
C PRO A 360 1.45 11.90 -35.06
N ASN A 361 0.73 12.46 -36.03
CA ASN A 361 1.13 13.68 -36.75
C ASN A 361 0.47 14.97 -36.22
N ASP A 362 -0.36 14.90 -35.18
CA ASP A 362 -1.14 16.07 -34.71
C ASP A 362 -0.42 16.91 -33.63
N ASP A 363 0.86 16.65 -33.33
CA ASP A 363 1.67 17.37 -32.32
C ASP A 363 2.81 18.19 -32.96
N GLU A 364 2.50 19.24 -33.74
CA GLU A 364 3.51 20.22 -34.22
C GLU A 364 3.84 21.35 -33.21
N ASP A 365 3.14 21.45 -32.07
CA ASP A 365 3.27 22.60 -31.15
C ASP A 365 4.26 22.41 -29.96
N ALA A 366 5.15 21.41 -30.00
CA ALA A 366 6.09 21.14 -28.90
C ALA A 366 7.54 21.66 -29.12
N THR A 367 7.77 22.56 -30.09
CA THR A 367 9.12 23.01 -30.46
C THR A 367 9.58 24.35 -29.87
N ASP A 368 8.73 25.11 -29.17
CA ASP A 368 9.06 26.47 -28.72
C ASP A 368 9.46 26.56 -27.24
N LEU A 369 10.50 25.84 -26.79
CA LEU A 369 11.16 26.13 -25.49
C LEU A 369 12.62 25.64 -25.43
N ILE A 370 13.47 26.03 -26.38
CA ILE A 370 14.93 26.09 -26.16
C ILE A 370 15.50 27.31 -26.90
N GLU A 371 15.55 28.45 -26.23
CA GLU A 371 16.46 29.53 -26.59
C GLU A 371 17.06 30.09 -25.30
N ILE A 372 18.32 30.52 -25.40
CA ILE A 372 19.20 31.10 -24.36
C ILE A 372 20.04 30.05 -23.58
N VAL A 373 21.21 29.69 -24.11
CA VAL A 373 22.54 30.05 -23.58
C VAL A 373 23.58 29.82 -24.70
N GLU A 374 24.04 30.88 -25.34
CA GLU A 374 25.36 30.93 -26.01
C GLU A 374 26.20 31.96 -25.28
N HIS A 375 27.46 31.65 -24.97
CA HIS A 375 28.62 32.55 -24.95
C HIS A 375 29.86 31.73 -24.52
N LEU A 376 30.54 31.07 -25.46
CA LEU A 376 31.99 30.76 -25.40
C LEU A 376 32.53 30.52 -26.82
N PRO A 377 33.84 30.74 -27.05
CA PRO A 377 34.36 31.21 -28.34
C PRO A 377 34.71 30.08 -29.33
N THR A 378 34.56 30.44 -30.60
CA THR A 378 34.87 29.69 -31.82
C THR A 378 36.36 29.37 -31.94
N THR A 379 36.67 28.10 -32.23
CA THR A 379 37.94 27.72 -32.87
C THR A 379 37.63 27.14 -34.25
N ASP A 380 38.26 27.74 -35.24
CA ASP A 380 38.14 27.44 -36.66
C ASP A 380 38.53 25.99 -36.96
N THR A 381 37.66 25.27 -37.67
CA THR A 381 38.05 24.12 -38.49
C THR A 381 37.31 24.18 -39.82
N PRO A 382 37.99 23.93 -40.96
CA PRO A 382 37.43 24.17 -42.28
C PRO A 382 36.41 23.10 -42.68
N SER A 383 35.34 23.57 -43.31
CA SER A 383 34.30 22.77 -43.94
C SER A 383 34.85 21.88 -45.07
N PRO A 384 34.49 20.60 -45.16
CA PRO A 384 34.85 19.75 -46.30
C PRO A 384 34.01 20.10 -47.54
N THR A 385 34.69 20.09 -48.69
CA THR A 385 34.18 20.36 -50.02
C THR A 385 33.20 19.28 -50.52
N ALA A 386 32.34 19.69 -51.46
CA ALA A 386 31.12 19.01 -51.89
C ALA A 386 31.25 17.66 -52.65
N ASP A 387 32.38 16.95 -52.58
CA ASP A 387 32.56 15.67 -53.29
C ASP A 387 32.59 14.42 -52.38
N GLU A 388 32.24 14.56 -51.10
CA GLU A 388 32.23 13.45 -50.13
C GLU A 388 30.80 13.00 -49.71
N LYS A 389 29.78 13.28 -50.54
CA LYS A 389 28.38 12.91 -50.27
C LYS A 389 27.81 11.76 -51.12
N VAL A 390 28.66 11.04 -51.88
CA VAL A 390 28.20 9.91 -52.73
C VAL A 390 28.71 8.54 -52.27
N VAL A 391 29.63 8.46 -51.30
CA VAL A 391 30.20 7.15 -50.88
C VAL A 391 29.59 6.60 -49.58
N GLU A 392 28.83 7.39 -48.82
CA GLU A 392 28.30 6.97 -47.50
C GLU A 392 26.78 6.67 -47.49
N ALA A 393 26.22 6.21 -48.62
CA ALA A 393 24.82 5.77 -48.72
C ALA A 393 24.63 4.34 -49.28
N GLN A 394 25.71 3.56 -49.44
CA GLN A 394 25.66 2.17 -49.93
C GLN A 394 26.32 1.14 -49.00
N ALA A 395 26.55 1.46 -47.73
CA ALA A 395 27.20 0.57 -46.76
C ALA A 395 26.25 -0.04 -45.71
N ARG A 396 24.96 -0.19 -46.01
CA ARG A 396 24.03 -0.94 -45.16
C ARG A 396 23.02 -1.72 -46.01
N THR A 397 23.38 -2.96 -46.35
CA THR A 397 22.53 -4.17 -46.37
C THR A 397 23.03 -5.19 -47.40
N SER A 398 23.98 -6.03 -46.99
CA SER A 398 24.03 -7.42 -47.43
C SER A 398 24.98 -8.19 -46.51
N LEU A 399 24.43 -8.91 -45.52
CA LEU A 399 25.12 -10.15 -45.16
C LEU A 399 24.98 -11.05 -46.37
N ASP A 400 26.10 -11.56 -46.91
CA ASP A 400 26.01 -12.52 -47.99
C ASP A 400 25.28 -13.80 -47.50
N GLU A 401 24.56 -14.44 -48.43
CA GLU A 401 23.80 -15.67 -48.17
C GLU A 401 24.69 -16.76 -47.54
N ALA A 402 25.99 -16.77 -47.87
CA ALA A 402 26.95 -17.74 -47.36
C ALA A 402 27.25 -17.55 -45.86
N THR A 403 27.28 -16.31 -45.40
CA THR A 403 27.50 -15.93 -43.99
C THR A 403 26.28 -16.27 -43.17
N PHE A 404 25.08 -16.00 -43.71
CA PHE A 404 23.83 -16.41 -43.08
C PHE A 404 23.73 -17.95 -42.96
N GLN A 405 24.04 -18.67 -44.03
CA GLN A 405 24.02 -20.13 -44.04
C GLN A 405 25.07 -20.75 -43.10
N SER A 406 26.24 -20.11 -42.97
CA SER A 406 27.29 -20.51 -42.02
C SER A 406 26.83 -20.37 -40.58
N ILE A 407 26.19 -19.25 -40.23
CA ILE A 407 25.62 -19.01 -38.88
C ILE A 407 24.49 -20.01 -38.59
N ALA A 408 23.60 -20.25 -39.54
CA ALA A 408 22.49 -21.20 -39.40
C ALA A 408 23.00 -22.63 -39.17
N ASN A 409 24.02 -23.07 -39.91
CA ASN A 409 24.63 -24.38 -39.74
C ASN A 409 25.36 -24.51 -38.38
N GLY A 410 26.02 -23.44 -37.92
CA GLY A 410 26.64 -23.38 -36.59
C GLY A 410 25.63 -23.55 -35.46
N LEU A 411 24.51 -22.84 -35.52
CA LEU A 411 23.44 -22.93 -34.54
C LEU A 411 22.76 -24.31 -34.55
N TYR A 412 22.51 -24.88 -35.72
CA TYR A 412 21.95 -26.23 -35.85
C TYR A 412 22.87 -27.30 -35.23
N GLY A 413 24.19 -27.14 -35.39
CA GLY A 413 25.18 -28.02 -34.76
C GLY A 413 25.17 -27.97 -33.23
N ILE A 414 25.06 -26.75 -32.65
CA ILE A 414 24.98 -26.56 -31.20
C ILE A 414 23.70 -27.20 -30.64
N ILE A 415 22.56 -26.93 -31.28
CA ILE A 415 21.25 -27.47 -30.87
C ILE A 415 21.27 -29.01 -30.89
N LYS A 416 21.83 -29.62 -31.94
CA LYS A 416 21.88 -31.08 -32.08
C LYS A 416 22.82 -31.74 -31.08
N ARG A 417 23.86 -31.04 -30.62
CA ARG A 417 24.84 -31.57 -29.65
C ARG A 417 24.37 -31.47 -28.21
N GLU A 418 23.78 -30.34 -27.82
CA GLU A 418 23.53 -30.03 -26.41
C GLU A 418 22.15 -30.50 -25.92
N ILE A 419 21.13 -30.53 -26.79
CA ILE A 419 19.76 -30.93 -26.38
C ILE A 419 19.66 -32.39 -25.89
N PRO A 420 20.32 -33.39 -26.52
CA PRO A 420 20.27 -34.76 -26.02
C PRO A 420 20.90 -34.95 -24.63
N ALA A 421 21.91 -34.13 -24.28
CA ALA A 421 22.53 -34.16 -22.96
C ALA A 421 21.60 -33.58 -21.88
N LEU A 422 20.90 -32.49 -22.21
CA LEU A 422 19.90 -31.88 -21.33
C LEU A 422 18.69 -32.79 -21.11
N LEU A 423 18.26 -33.54 -22.13
CA LEU A 423 17.17 -34.50 -22.00
C LEU A 423 17.57 -35.73 -21.15
N ARG A 424 18.84 -36.16 -21.12
CA ARG A 424 19.28 -37.27 -20.25
C ARG A 424 19.30 -36.89 -18.78
N LEU A 425 19.59 -35.64 -18.43
CA LEU A 425 19.57 -35.18 -17.04
C LEU A 425 18.16 -35.20 -16.45
N HIS A 426 17.12 -35.01 -17.27
CA HIS A 426 15.74 -34.98 -16.79
C HIS A 426 15.09 -36.36 -16.56
N PHE A 427 15.62 -37.44 -17.14
CA PHE A 427 15.00 -38.77 -17.06
C PHE A 427 15.69 -39.77 -16.10
N SER A 428 16.77 -39.40 -15.41
CA SER A 428 17.46 -40.32 -14.47
C SER A 428 16.94 -40.29 -13.02
N GLY A 429 15.92 -39.49 -12.71
CA GLY A 429 15.48 -39.23 -11.33
C GLY A 429 14.36 -40.11 -10.76
N ALA A 430 13.89 -41.15 -11.46
CA ALA A 430 12.70 -41.91 -11.04
C ALA A 430 12.92 -43.43 -11.03
N SER A 431 13.75 -43.94 -10.10
CA SER A 431 13.61 -45.32 -9.63
C SER A 431 14.39 -45.55 -8.33
N SER A 432 13.71 -45.45 -7.18
CA SER A 432 13.97 -46.29 -6.01
C SER A 432 12.94 -45.99 -4.92
N LYS A 433 12.08 -46.97 -4.61
CA LYS A 433 11.63 -47.37 -3.26
C LYS A 433 10.35 -48.21 -3.37
N SER A 434 10.51 -49.53 -3.33
CA SER A 434 9.49 -50.42 -2.77
C SER A 434 10.20 -51.54 -2.02
N SER A 435 10.24 -51.44 -0.71
CA SER A 435 10.53 -52.57 0.17
C SER A 435 9.68 -52.47 1.43
N SER A 436 9.10 -53.62 1.76
CA SER A 436 8.62 -54.09 3.07
C SER A 436 7.39 -53.44 3.71
N ALA A 437 6.31 -54.22 3.76
CA ALA A 437 5.58 -54.45 5.01
C ALA A 437 5.06 -55.89 5.02
N SER A 438 5.52 -56.67 5.99
CA SER A 438 4.92 -57.92 6.43
C SER A 438 4.11 -57.63 7.68
N ILE A 439 2.87 -58.11 7.73
CA ILE A 439 2.23 -58.97 8.76
C ILE A 439 0.85 -59.35 8.21
#